data_AF-A0A957W430-F1
#
_entry.id   AF-A0A957W430-F1
#
_cell.length_a   1.000
_cell.length_b   1.000
_cell.length_c   1.000
_cell.angle_alpha   90.00
_cell.angle_beta   90.00
_cell.angle_gamma   90.00
#
_symmetry.space_group_name_H-M   'P 1'
#
loop_
_entity.id
_entity.type
_entity.pdbx_description
1 polymer ?
#
loop_
_entity_poly.entity_id
_entity_poly.type
_entity_poly.pdbx_seq_one_letter_code
_entity_poly.pdbx_strand_id
1 'polypeptide(L)'
;TGLAFSHTFFKLRQIKYFNLTPNFSKSSSIIQLPNDPTVQLSNHPTTQPPNPPISPSPHLPISILILTIALSLSLFYHPYYLTYYNPLVLGWRWAPQTLLIGWGEGLDGAARYLNERPAPTVAAWYEWLFPLLYNGGDVEAVVPQENLITANAAVLYINQVQRDIPGPNIIYYFHTRRRPEHTVRLNGIDYAWVYPGPIAGFEPPPAPPIALSGDFGGETRLLGYTLGSQSPASGQSLIVTLQWQVLTPPPDPRFVYLRLVDNQGRIWANADSPPVMGLWPVDRWQPGMFIEDAHELPIPAGTPPGRYRLEVGLYNPDTGQTLAASGQPVGQGGGLLLGEVEVIWQSQTETAIDLPNQTDTVLSSRVHLIGYDSPPLQATTGDLLPVRLIWQRSNTWFQFSDVAENSVIFIWSREGASQAEQIDPLPLPVEQWGRGGVLRSQHEIIVPPTLSAGQYSLLIGLYDGQQIVGEPFSLGLVEVATPSHEFNLPSDVFPPDGPDQLAVAPEQTIDLAGYRYSLSGAALDLQLFWQANASLIHRYKVFAQLLDASNRLVAQSDSFPAAGQRPTTGWLPGEIIADAHYLPLPPHLPADQPYRLITGLYDPATGQRLTLTGSTEDAIRVTTITLDGGNE
;
A
#
# COMPACT_ATOMS: atom_id res chain seq x y z
N THR A 1 -6.37 -25.80 0.67
CA THR A 1 -5.03 -26.38 0.40
C THR A 1 -4.80 -26.35 -1.11
N GLY A 2 -3.82 -25.60 -1.59
CA GLY A 2 -3.42 -25.59 -3.00
C GLY A 2 -3.43 -24.21 -3.65
N LEU A 3 -2.41 -23.40 -3.33
CA LEU A 3 -2.00 -22.22 -4.09
C LEU A 3 -1.41 -22.65 -5.43
N ALA A 4 -1.91 -22.10 -6.53
CA ALA A 4 -1.28 -22.17 -7.85
C ALA A 4 -0.94 -20.74 -8.29
N PHE A 5 0.31 -20.33 -8.06
CA PHE A 5 0.87 -19.08 -8.58
C PHE A 5 1.55 -19.33 -9.92
N SER A 6 1.09 -18.59 -10.93
CA SER A 6 1.68 -18.45 -12.26
C SER A 6 3.12 -17.92 -12.16
N HIS A 7 4.05 -18.69 -12.75
CA HIS A 7 5.45 -18.35 -12.95
C HIS A 7 5.61 -17.64 -14.29
N THR A 8 6.10 -16.38 -14.32
CA THR A 8 7.09 -15.93 -15.32
C THR A 8 7.80 -14.67 -14.78
N PHE A 9 9.12 -14.60 -14.99
CA PHE A 9 10.06 -13.52 -14.62
C PHE A 9 10.59 -13.45 -13.17
N PHE A 10 11.20 -14.54 -12.70
CA PHE A 10 12.38 -14.44 -11.82
C PHE A 10 13.28 -15.66 -12.05
N LYS A 11 14.25 -15.53 -12.94
CA LYS A 11 15.30 -16.54 -13.13
C LYS A 11 16.63 -15.83 -13.31
N LEU A 12 17.38 -15.70 -12.21
CA LEU A 12 18.82 -15.99 -12.07
C LEU A 12 19.36 -15.34 -10.78
N ARG A 13 19.12 -15.96 -9.62
CA ARG A 13 19.99 -15.85 -8.43
C ARG A 13 19.57 -16.88 -7.38
N GLN A 14 19.72 -18.17 -7.71
CA GLN A 14 19.88 -19.22 -6.69
C GLN A 14 20.73 -20.34 -7.29
N ILE A 15 22.00 -20.41 -6.88
CA ILE A 15 22.71 -21.67 -6.77
C ILE A 15 23.09 -21.79 -5.29
N LYS A 16 22.53 -22.81 -4.65
CA LYS A 16 22.73 -23.17 -3.25
C LYS A 16 24.18 -23.58 -2.99
N TYR A 17 24.62 -23.20 -1.80
CA TYR A 17 25.77 -23.73 -1.07
C TYR A 17 25.80 -25.27 -1.06
N PHE A 18 26.95 -25.83 -1.41
CA PHE A 18 27.36 -27.16 -0.99
C PHE A 18 28.53 -27.02 0.00
N ASN A 19 28.33 -27.53 1.21
CA ASN A 19 29.34 -27.73 2.24
C ASN A 19 30.44 -28.67 1.74
N LEU A 20 31.69 -28.19 1.69
CA LEU A 20 32.88 -29.03 1.73
C LEU A 20 34.02 -28.27 2.44
N THR A 21 34.21 -28.51 3.73
CA THR A 21 35.56 -28.60 4.31
C THR A 21 36.12 -29.97 3.92
N PRO A 22 37.41 -30.08 3.51
CA PRO A 22 38.41 -30.48 4.51
C PRO A 22 39.88 -30.06 4.26
N ASN A 23 40.58 -29.90 5.39
CA ASN A 23 41.97 -30.29 5.74
C ASN A 23 43.13 -30.17 4.73
N PHE A 24 44.10 -29.35 5.14
CA PHE A 24 45.52 -29.46 4.80
C PHE A 24 46.11 -30.81 5.25
N SER A 25 46.78 -31.53 4.34
CA SER A 25 47.92 -32.39 4.70
C SER A 25 48.91 -32.54 3.53
N LYS A 26 50.20 -32.59 3.88
CA LYS A 26 51.37 -32.70 2.99
C LYS A 26 51.38 -34.03 2.22
N SER A 27 51.87 -34.01 0.98
CA SER A 27 52.50 -35.17 0.35
C SER A 27 53.52 -34.75 -0.71
N SER A 28 54.79 -34.94 -0.36
CA SER A 28 55.95 -34.95 -1.23
C SER A 28 56.10 -36.33 -1.89
N SER A 29 56.42 -36.38 -3.19
CA SER A 29 56.88 -37.61 -3.83
C SER A 29 58.00 -37.29 -4.83
N ILE A 30 59.19 -37.73 -4.42
CA ILE A 30 60.47 -37.72 -5.12
C ILE A 30 60.53 -38.98 -5.99
N ILE A 31 60.93 -38.87 -7.26
CA ILE A 31 61.26 -40.02 -8.10
C ILE A 31 62.79 -40.08 -8.24
N GLN A 32 63.37 -41.18 -7.78
CA GLN A 32 64.79 -41.54 -7.84
C GLN A 32 65.20 -42.02 -9.26
N LEU A 33 66.44 -41.68 -9.63
CA LEU A 33 67.15 -42.13 -10.84
C LEU A 33 67.77 -43.53 -10.65
N PRO A 34 67.88 -44.37 -11.69
CA PRO A 34 68.76 -45.53 -11.68
C PRO A 34 70.18 -45.16 -12.17
N ASN A 35 71.18 -45.66 -11.44
CA ASN A 35 72.59 -45.70 -11.81
C ASN A 35 72.84 -46.78 -12.86
N ASP A 36 73.59 -46.48 -13.92
CA ASP A 36 74.49 -47.45 -14.55
C ASP A 36 75.75 -46.74 -15.10
N PRO A 37 76.99 -47.15 -14.72
CA PRO A 37 78.21 -46.47 -15.10
C PRO A 37 78.94 -47.28 -16.17
N THR A 38 78.79 -46.94 -17.45
CA THR A 38 79.81 -47.22 -18.46
C THR A 38 79.50 -46.42 -19.71
N VAL A 39 80.46 -45.61 -20.15
CA VAL A 39 81.02 -45.60 -21.51
C VAL A 39 81.85 -44.32 -21.66
N GLN A 40 83.07 -44.55 -22.10
CA GLN A 40 84.18 -43.61 -22.17
C GLN A 40 83.93 -42.46 -23.16
N LEU A 41 84.55 -41.32 -22.83
CA LEU A 41 84.75 -40.17 -23.70
C LEU A 41 85.49 -40.58 -24.99
N SER A 42 84.78 -40.63 -26.11
CA SER A 42 85.39 -40.57 -27.45
C SER A 42 85.11 -39.20 -28.07
N ASN A 43 86.16 -38.40 -28.19
CA ASN A 43 86.15 -37.13 -28.91
C ASN A 43 85.97 -37.41 -30.41
N HIS A 44 84.79 -37.12 -30.95
CA HIS A 44 84.60 -36.88 -32.38
C HIS A 44 84.04 -35.47 -32.59
N PRO A 45 84.62 -34.65 -33.47
CA PRO A 45 84.10 -33.32 -33.73
C PRO A 45 82.86 -33.46 -34.61
N THR A 46 81.69 -33.20 -34.02
CA THR A 46 80.46 -32.97 -34.79
C THR A 46 80.07 -31.51 -34.60
N THR A 47 80.21 -30.76 -35.68
CA THR A 47 79.79 -29.37 -35.83
C THR A 47 78.29 -29.26 -35.58
N GLN A 48 77.91 -28.81 -34.38
CA GLN A 48 76.57 -28.24 -34.13
C GLN A 48 76.61 -26.77 -34.58
N PRO A 49 75.69 -26.31 -35.44
CA PRO A 49 75.63 -24.90 -35.79
C PRO A 49 75.25 -24.07 -34.55
N PRO A 50 75.71 -22.81 -34.46
CA PRO A 50 75.39 -21.96 -33.32
C PRO A 50 73.88 -21.79 -33.19
N ASN A 51 73.38 -21.85 -31.95
CA ASN A 51 72.00 -21.46 -31.64
C ASN A 51 71.74 -20.08 -32.27
N PRO A 52 70.64 -19.91 -33.02
CA PRO A 52 70.31 -18.62 -33.59
C PRO A 52 70.16 -17.59 -32.45
N PRO A 53 70.53 -16.32 -32.67
CA PRO A 53 70.34 -15.28 -31.69
C PRO A 53 68.85 -15.26 -31.28
N ILE A 54 68.59 -15.11 -29.98
CA ILE A 54 67.24 -14.91 -29.45
C ILE A 54 66.72 -13.61 -30.09
N SER A 55 65.98 -13.73 -31.18
CA SER A 55 65.30 -12.61 -31.81
C SER A 55 64.26 -12.08 -30.83
N PRO A 56 64.20 -10.77 -30.55
CA PRO A 56 63.15 -10.22 -29.69
C PRO A 56 61.80 -10.63 -30.26
N SER A 57 60.93 -11.17 -29.42
CA SER A 57 59.62 -11.64 -29.89
C SER A 57 58.91 -10.48 -30.61
N PRO A 58 58.31 -10.71 -31.79
CA PRO A 58 57.61 -9.66 -32.54
C PRO A 58 56.40 -9.10 -31.77
N HIS A 59 56.02 -9.75 -30.67
CA HIS A 59 54.95 -9.33 -29.78
C HIS A 59 55.42 -8.38 -28.67
N LEU A 60 56.71 -8.29 -28.36
CA LEU A 60 57.24 -7.43 -27.29
C LEU A 60 56.86 -5.94 -27.45
N PRO A 61 57.03 -5.29 -28.61
CA PRO A 61 56.63 -3.88 -28.78
C PRO A 61 55.11 -3.69 -28.69
N ILE A 62 54.32 -4.67 -29.13
CA ILE A 62 52.86 -4.65 -29.02
C ILE A 62 52.44 -4.79 -27.56
N SER A 63 53.04 -5.71 -26.80
CA SER A 63 52.78 -5.87 -25.37
C SER A 63 53.17 -4.62 -24.57
N ILE A 64 54.31 -3.99 -24.89
CA ILE A 64 54.75 -2.72 -24.28
C ILE A 64 53.77 -1.60 -24.62
N LEU A 65 53.31 -1.49 -25.86
CA LEU A 65 52.33 -0.49 -26.26
C LEU A 65 51.00 -0.68 -25.51
N ILE A 66 50.51 -1.92 -25.41
CA ILE A 66 49.29 -2.26 -24.67
C ILE A 66 49.44 -1.90 -23.19
N LEU A 67 50.55 -2.28 -22.56
CA LEU A 67 50.84 -1.95 -21.16
C LEU A 67 50.96 -0.44 -20.94
N THR A 68 51.57 0.29 -21.88
CA THR A 68 51.72 1.75 -21.79
C THR A 68 50.38 2.45 -21.92
N ILE A 69 49.51 2.00 -22.82
CA ILE A 69 48.13 2.51 -22.95
C ILE A 69 47.33 2.19 -21.69
N ALA A 70 47.40 0.95 -21.18
CA ALA A 70 46.70 0.56 -19.95
C ALA A 70 47.15 1.38 -18.74
N LEU A 71 48.47 1.57 -18.56
CA LEU A 71 49.02 2.40 -17.50
C LEU A 71 48.62 3.87 -17.66
N SER A 72 48.68 4.42 -18.87
CA SER A 72 48.27 5.80 -19.16
C SER A 72 46.77 6.01 -18.86
N LEU A 73 45.93 5.02 -19.17
CA LEU A 73 44.52 5.05 -18.84
C LEU A 73 44.27 4.99 -17.32
N SER A 74 45.06 4.22 -16.57
CA SER A 74 44.94 4.15 -15.11
C SER A 74 45.35 5.46 -14.41
N LEU A 75 46.26 6.24 -15.00
CA LEU A 75 46.69 7.53 -14.44
C LEU A 75 45.56 8.57 -14.39
N PHE A 76 44.58 8.51 -15.30
CA PHE A 76 43.39 9.37 -15.24
C PHE A 76 42.51 9.12 -14.02
N TYR A 77 42.71 7.99 -13.34
CA TYR A 77 41.89 7.57 -12.19
C TYR A 77 42.58 7.90 -10.86
N HIS A 78 43.72 8.60 -10.84
CA HIS A 78 44.34 9.07 -9.59
C HIS A 78 43.40 10.01 -8.82
N PRO A 79 43.29 9.88 -7.47
CA PRO A 79 43.99 8.94 -6.61
C PRO A 79 43.31 7.56 -6.48
N TYR A 80 42.13 7.38 -7.07
CA TYR A 80 41.30 6.18 -6.97
C TYR A 80 41.53 5.17 -8.10
N TYR A 81 42.75 4.65 -8.21
CA TYR A 81 43.13 3.75 -9.30
C TYR A 81 42.24 2.51 -9.44
N LEU A 82 41.71 1.98 -8.33
CA LEU A 82 40.83 0.81 -8.29
C LEU A 82 39.43 1.06 -8.87
N THR A 83 39.10 2.32 -9.18
CA THR A 83 37.84 2.68 -9.86
C THR A 83 37.93 2.58 -11.39
N TYR A 84 39.08 2.15 -11.92
CA TYR A 84 39.26 1.86 -13.35
C TYR A 84 38.62 0.51 -13.72
N TYR A 85 37.64 0.55 -14.62
CA TYR A 85 37.02 -0.63 -15.22
C TYR A 85 37.18 -0.60 -16.73
N ASN A 86 37.60 -1.73 -17.32
CA ASN A 86 37.90 -1.80 -18.75
C ASN A 86 36.65 -1.45 -19.59
N PRO A 87 36.69 -0.34 -20.37
CA PRO A 87 35.53 0.10 -21.15
C PRO A 87 35.16 -0.87 -22.29
N LEU A 88 36.08 -1.75 -22.72
CA LEU A 88 35.82 -2.77 -23.74
C LEU A 88 34.94 -3.93 -23.23
N VAL A 89 34.74 -4.06 -21.93
CA VAL A 89 33.85 -5.06 -21.29
C VAL A 89 32.67 -4.37 -20.58
N LEU A 90 32.11 -3.34 -21.24
CA LEU A 90 30.95 -2.55 -20.78
C LEU A 90 31.18 -1.65 -19.54
N GLY A 91 32.43 -1.50 -19.07
CA GLY A 91 32.90 -0.39 -18.24
C GLY A 91 32.20 -0.19 -16.88
N TRP A 92 32.17 1.07 -16.44
CA TRP A 92 31.65 1.50 -15.12
C TRP A 92 30.13 1.32 -14.94
N ARG A 93 29.35 1.16 -16.03
CA ARG A 93 27.89 0.95 -15.95
C ARG A 93 27.50 -0.46 -15.52
N TRP A 94 28.29 -1.45 -15.90
CA TRP A 94 28.02 -2.87 -15.61
C TRP A 94 28.82 -3.42 -14.42
N ALA A 95 29.99 -2.82 -14.11
CA ALA A 95 30.84 -3.30 -13.02
C ALA A 95 30.11 -3.38 -11.66
N PRO A 96 29.34 -2.37 -11.22
CA PRO A 96 28.56 -2.45 -9.97
C PRO A 96 27.47 -3.53 -9.94
N GLN A 97 27.06 -4.05 -11.09
CA GLN A 97 25.99 -5.06 -11.19
C GLN A 97 26.53 -6.49 -11.26
N THR A 98 27.82 -6.64 -11.59
CA THR A 98 28.43 -7.93 -11.93
C THR A 98 29.63 -8.29 -11.06
N LEU A 99 30.32 -7.30 -10.50
CA LEU A 99 31.50 -7.47 -9.66
C LEU A 99 31.25 -6.88 -8.28
N LEU A 100 31.77 -7.54 -7.26
CA LEU A 100 31.87 -6.93 -5.93
C LEU A 100 33.00 -5.91 -5.96
N ILE A 101 32.66 -4.65 -5.71
CA ILE A 101 33.59 -3.52 -5.77
C ILE A 101 33.57 -2.75 -4.46
N GLY A 102 34.58 -1.91 -4.24
CA GLY A 102 34.71 -1.12 -3.03
C GLY A 102 35.65 -1.74 -1.97
N TRP A 103 36.90 -1.30 -1.99
CA TRP A 103 37.97 -1.62 -1.03
C TRP A 103 38.28 -0.46 -0.07
N GLY A 104 37.47 0.59 -0.10
CA GLY A 104 37.60 1.80 0.72
C GLY A 104 37.60 3.09 -0.10
N GLU A 105 37.57 3.01 -1.44
CA GLU A 105 37.50 4.16 -2.34
C GLU A 105 36.23 4.96 -2.06
N GLY A 106 36.36 6.28 -1.92
CA GLY A 106 35.25 7.19 -1.69
C GLY A 106 34.83 7.33 -0.22
N LEU A 107 35.30 6.47 0.70
CA LEU A 107 35.02 6.65 2.14
C LEU A 107 35.67 7.92 2.70
N ASP A 108 36.82 8.32 2.16
CA ASP A 108 37.44 9.62 2.48
C ASP A 108 36.58 10.79 2.01
N GLY A 109 35.84 10.62 0.91
CA GLY A 109 34.84 11.59 0.43
C GLY A 109 33.69 11.75 1.40
N ALA A 110 33.14 10.63 1.89
CA ALA A 110 32.07 10.63 2.89
C ALA A 110 32.55 11.22 4.22
N ALA A 111 33.75 10.84 4.68
CA ALA A 111 34.35 11.39 5.89
C ALA A 111 34.64 12.90 5.76
N ARG A 112 35.12 13.38 4.60
CA ARG A 112 35.32 14.82 4.34
C ARG A 112 34.02 15.59 4.45
N TYR A 113 32.95 15.07 3.85
CA TYR A 113 31.62 15.66 3.94
C TYR A 113 31.13 15.75 5.40
N LEU A 114 31.28 14.68 6.18
CA LEU A 114 30.91 14.67 7.60
C LEU A 114 31.85 15.52 8.48
N ASN A 115 33.12 15.69 8.12
CA ASN A 115 34.03 16.57 8.86
C ASN A 115 33.66 18.05 8.69
N GLU A 116 32.97 18.43 7.60
CA GLU A 116 32.39 19.78 7.44
C GLU A 116 31.12 19.98 8.29
N ARG A 117 30.42 18.88 8.65
CA ARG A 117 29.18 18.86 9.43
C ARG A 117 29.22 17.69 10.43
N PRO A 118 30.02 17.81 11.51
CA PRO A 118 30.27 16.69 12.39
C PRO A 118 29.00 16.24 13.10
N ALA A 119 28.76 14.93 13.07
CA ALA A 119 27.70 14.23 13.76
C ALA A 119 28.30 13.52 15.00
N PRO A 120 27.69 13.61 16.19
CA PRO A 120 28.25 13.00 17.40
C PRO A 120 28.55 11.50 17.27
N THR A 121 27.70 10.78 16.54
CA THR A 121 27.84 9.35 16.25
C THR A 121 27.65 9.08 14.76
N VAL A 122 28.51 8.24 14.18
CA VAL A 122 28.45 7.84 12.77
C VAL A 122 28.51 6.32 12.67
N ALA A 123 27.49 5.67 12.12
CA ALA A 123 27.54 4.26 11.78
C ALA A 123 28.14 4.09 10.37
N ALA A 124 29.29 3.42 10.26
CA ALA A 124 30.02 3.32 8.98
C ALA A 124 30.61 1.93 8.72
N TRP A 125 30.70 1.58 7.43
CA TRP A 125 31.38 0.37 6.97
C TRP A 125 32.91 0.51 7.06
N TYR A 126 33.61 -0.62 7.24
CA TYR A 126 35.04 -0.66 7.56
C TYR A 126 35.40 0.14 8.82
N GLU A 127 34.94 -0.37 9.97
CA GLU A 127 35.24 0.14 11.32
C GLU A 127 36.74 0.31 11.63
N TRP A 128 37.63 -0.31 10.85
CA TRP A 128 39.07 -0.14 10.97
C TRP A 128 39.63 1.04 10.15
N LEU A 129 38.90 1.51 9.14
CA LEU A 129 39.36 2.55 8.21
C LEU A 129 38.64 3.88 8.46
N PHE A 130 37.32 3.87 8.55
CA PHE A 130 36.53 5.10 8.64
C PHE A 130 36.90 5.99 9.86
N PRO A 131 37.17 5.44 11.07
CA PRO A 131 37.59 6.26 12.20
C PRO A 131 38.94 6.97 12.01
N LEU A 132 39.78 6.51 11.07
CA LEU A 132 41.04 7.20 10.73
C LEU A 132 40.82 8.41 9.81
N LEU A 133 39.66 8.49 9.17
CA LEU A 133 39.29 9.53 8.20
C LEU A 133 38.34 10.58 8.81
N TYR A 134 37.58 10.18 9.84
CA TYR A 134 36.59 11.01 10.51
C TYR A 134 37.09 11.51 11.87
N ASN A 135 36.98 12.82 12.12
CA ASN A 135 37.51 13.47 13.32
C ASN A 135 36.42 14.16 14.17
N GLY A 136 35.14 13.96 13.87
CA GLY A 136 34.04 14.74 14.43
C GLY A 136 33.26 14.10 15.58
N GLY A 137 33.47 12.83 15.88
CA GLY A 137 32.67 12.06 16.84
C GLY A 137 33.00 10.58 16.84
N ASP A 138 32.16 9.79 17.51
CA ASP A 138 32.33 8.34 17.62
C ASP A 138 31.89 7.64 16.34
N VAL A 139 32.61 6.58 15.96
CA VAL A 139 32.27 5.75 14.80
C VAL A 139 31.87 4.37 15.29
N GLU A 140 30.67 3.95 14.93
CA GLU A 140 30.12 2.65 15.24
C GLU A 140 30.14 1.74 14.01
N ALA A 141 30.30 0.45 14.24
CA ALA A 141 30.13 -0.55 13.20
C ALA A 141 28.66 -0.61 12.77
N VAL A 142 28.40 -0.93 11.51
CA VAL A 142 27.02 -1.16 11.02
C VAL A 142 26.39 -2.46 11.54
N VAL A 143 27.17 -3.30 12.23
CA VAL A 143 26.72 -4.51 12.90
C VAL A 143 26.93 -4.30 14.41
N PRO A 144 25.90 -4.41 15.25
CA PRO A 144 24.52 -4.79 14.91
C PRO A 144 23.79 -3.67 14.14
N GLN A 145 22.74 -4.02 13.38
CA GLN A 145 22.10 -3.11 12.41
C GLN A 145 21.45 -1.88 13.05
N GLU A 146 21.17 -1.96 14.34
CA GLU A 146 20.59 -0.92 15.19
C GLU A 146 21.44 0.35 15.23
N ASN A 147 22.77 0.22 15.09
CA ASN A 147 23.66 1.37 15.06
C ASN A 147 23.34 2.30 13.87
N LEU A 148 22.88 1.75 12.73
CA LEU A 148 22.40 2.55 11.60
C LEU A 148 21.10 3.31 11.90
N ILE A 149 20.31 2.85 12.87
CA ILE A 149 19.04 3.48 13.29
C ILE A 149 19.31 4.58 14.33
N THR A 150 20.24 4.37 15.26
CA THR A 150 20.50 5.29 16.38
C THR A 150 21.61 6.30 16.13
N ALA A 151 22.48 6.08 15.14
CA ALA A 151 23.55 7.03 14.85
C ALA A 151 23.03 8.34 14.23
N ASN A 152 23.69 9.46 14.55
CA ASN A 152 23.38 10.78 13.99
C ASN A 152 23.70 10.88 12.48
N ALA A 153 24.55 9.99 11.96
CA ALA A 153 24.72 9.78 10.53
C ALA A 153 24.99 8.32 10.20
N ALA A 154 24.47 7.84 9.08
CA ALA A 154 24.72 6.49 8.57
C ALA A 154 25.46 6.56 7.23
N VAL A 155 26.57 5.83 7.11
CA VAL A 155 27.37 5.74 5.88
C VAL A 155 27.28 4.32 5.34
N LEU A 156 26.48 4.16 4.28
CA LEU A 156 26.40 2.90 3.54
C LEU A 156 27.41 2.90 2.40
N TYR A 157 28.05 1.75 2.19
CA TYR A 157 29.11 1.59 1.21
C TYR A 157 28.74 0.59 0.12
N ILE A 158 29.18 0.81 -1.13
CA ILE A 158 28.79 -0.02 -2.28
C ILE A 158 29.04 -1.51 -2.04
N ASN A 159 30.16 -1.88 -1.42
CA ASN A 159 30.45 -3.29 -1.12
C ASN A 159 29.40 -3.90 -0.18
N GLN A 160 28.99 -3.13 0.82
CA GLN A 160 27.99 -3.52 1.80
C GLN A 160 26.61 -3.66 1.15
N VAL A 161 26.23 -2.69 0.32
CA VAL A 161 24.95 -2.65 -0.42
C VAL A 161 24.86 -3.81 -1.40
N GLN A 162 25.91 -4.10 -2.16
CA GLN A 162 25.95 -5.23 -3.11
C GLN A 162 25.83 -6.61 -2.41
N ARG A 163 26.16 -6.67 -1.13
CA ARG A 163 26.13 -7.90 -0.32
C ARG A 163 24.91 -7.98 0.61
N ASP A 164 24.03 -6.98 0.62
CA ASP A 164 22.89 -6.89 1.52
C ASP A 164 23.27 -7.00 3.02
N ILE A 165 24.37 -6.35 3.44
CA ILE A 165 24.87 -6.38 4.83
C ILE A 165 24.49 -5.06 5.54
N PRO A 166 24.07 -5.03 6.81
CA PRO A 166 23.93 -6.15 7.73
C PRO A 166 22.72 -7.05 7.44
N GLY A 167 21.78 -6.58 6.62
CA GLY A 167 20.67 -7.38 6.12
C GLY A 167 19.95 -6.68 4.95
N PRO A 168 19.22 -7.45 4.12
CA PRO A 168 18.53 -6.91 2.94
C PRO A 168 17.48 -5.86 3.31
N ASN A 169 16.79 -6.02 4.45
CA ASN A 169 15.72 -5.11 4.86
C ASN A 169 16.26 -3.72 5.21
N ILE A 170 17.35 -3.60 5.97
CA ILE A 170 17.88 -2.28 6.30
C ILE A 170 18.48 -1.59 5.07
N ILE A 171 19.14 -2.35 4.19
CA ILE A 171 19.64 -1.81 2.92
C ILE A 171 18.48 -1.31 2.05
N TYR A 172 17.40 -2.07 1.93
CA TYR A 172 16.17 -1.63 1.25
C TYR A 172 15.57 -0.38 1.88
N TYR A 173 15.48 -0.32 3.21
CA TYR A 173 14.93 0.83 3.93
C TYR A 173 15.69 2.12 3.59
N PHE A 174 17.03 2.09 3.64
CA PHE A 174 17.86 3.25 3.32
C PHE A 174 17.84 3.60 1.82
N HIS A 175 17.87 2.63 0.91
CA HIS A 175 17.94 2.91 -0.52
C HIS A 175 16.60 3.28 -1.17
N THR A 176 15.50 2.69 -0.70
CA THR A 176 14.18 2.88 -1.31
C THR A 176 13.34 3.91 -0.56
N ARG A 177 13.46 3.99 0.77
CA ARG A 177 12.62 4.87 1.60
C ARG A 177 13.31 6.12 2.11
N ARG A 178 14.64 6.20 2.07
CA ARG A 178 15.39 7.39 2.51
C ARG A 178 16.16 8.02 1.36
N ARG A 179 16.34 9.33 1.45
CA ARG A 179 17.17 10.09 0.54
C ARG A 179 18.54 10.33 1.18
N PRO A 180 19.65 9.98 0.52
CA PRO A 180 20.97 10.34 1.02
C PRO A 180 21.17 11.85 0.96
N GLU A 181 21.79 12.41 2.00
CA GLU A 181 22.20 13.81 2.04
C GLU A 181 23.42 14.06 1.14
N HIS A 182 24.29 13.05 1.05
CA HIS A 182 25.47 13.09 0.18
C HIS A 182 25.75 11.72 -0.45
N THR A 183 26.12 11.73 -1.74
CA THR A 183 26.55 10.54 -2.47
C THR A 183 27.93 10.79 -3.05
N VAL A 184 28.89 9.92 -2.70
CA VAL A 184 30.25 9.98 -3.24
C VAL A 184 30.28 9.21 -4.56
N ARG A 185 30.27 9.96 -5.65
CA ARG A 185 30.37 9.41 -7.02
C ARG A 185 31.80 9.52 -7.54
N LEU A 186 32.40 8.38 -7.86
CA LEU A 186 33.73 8.28 -8.47
C LEU A 186 33.60 7.63 -9.85
N ASN A 187 34.03 8.35 -10.89
CA ASN A 187 34.06 7.84 -12.27
C ASN A 187 32.74 7.21 -12.75
N GLY A 188 31.62 7.81 -12.36
CA GLY A 188 30.27 7.39 -12.74
C GLY A 188 29.62 6.34 -11.83
N ILE A 189 30.32 5.86 -10.81
CA ILE A 189 29.82 4.87 -9.84
C ILE A 189 29.63 5.54 -8.49
N ASP A 190 28.49 5.28 -7.85
CA ASP A 190 28.21 5.70 -6.48
C ASP A 190 28.85 4.70 -5.50
N TYR A 191 29.85 5.16 -4.75
CA TYR A 191 30.63 4.31 -3.84
C TYR A 191 30.13 4.38 -2.40
N ALA A 192 29.72 5.55 -1.93
CA ALA A 192 29.27 5.74 -0.56
C ALA A 192 28.06 6.69 -0.52
N TRP A 193 27.12 6.41 0.39
CA TRP A 193 25.94 7.22 0.64
C TRP A 193 25.91 7.60 2.11
N VAL A 194 25.77 8.90 2.38
CA VAL A 194 25.62 9.45 3.72
C VAL A 194 24.15 9.80 3.93
N TYR A 195 23.55 9.23 4.96
CA TYR A 195 22.17 9.44 5.35
C TYR A 195 22.07 10.18 6.67
N PRO A 196 21.09 11.09 6.83
CA PRO A 196 20.84 11.77 8.09
C PRO A 196 20.18 10.82 9.09
N GLY A 197 20.55 10.96 10.37
CA GLY A 197 19.93 10.31 11.51
C GLY A 197 19.92 11.22 12.74
N PRO A 198 19.57 10.71 13.93
CA PRO A 198 19.09 9.34 14.15
C PRO A 198 17.70 9.12 13.57
N ILE A 199 17.41 7.88 13.17
CA ILE A 199 16.05 7.45 12.81
C ILE A 199 15.22 7.28 14.09
N ALA A 200 15.81 6.74 15.16
CA ALA A 200 15.19 6.65 16.47
C ALA A 200 16.14 7.13 17.56
N GLY A 201 15.70 8.06 18.40
CA GLY A 201 16.55 8.64 19.44
C GLY A 201 15.78 9.58 20.37
N PHE A 202 16.49 10.22 21.31
CA PHE A 202 15.91 11.18 22.25
C PHE A 202 16.14 12.64 21.87
N GLU A 203 16.95 12.86 20.83
CA GLU A 203 17.15 14.18 20.27
C GLU A 203 15.93 14.55 19.39
N PRO A 204 15.30 15.71 19.62
CA PRO A 204 14.19 16.14 18.78
C PRO A 204 14.65 16.27 17.32
N PRO A 205 13.96 15.66 16.34
CA PRO A 205 14.32 15.81 14.95
C PRO A 205 14.10 17.27 14.51
N PRO A 206 14.76 17.71 13.43
CA PRO A 206 14.43 18.97 12.78
C PRO A 206 12.93 19.03 12.49
N ALA A 207 12.33 20.20 12.74
CA ALA A 207 10.90 20.39 12.52
C ALA A 207 10.51 19.97 11.10
N PRO A 208 9.43 19.19 10.95
CA PRO A 208 9.04 18.71 9.64
C PRO A 208 8.56 19.89 8.79
N PRO A 209 8.73 19.85 7.45
CA PRO A 209 8.23 20.90 6.57
C PRO A 209 6.73 21.16 6.74
N ILE A 210 5.97 20.10 7.08
CA ILE A 210 4.55 20.18 7.42
C ILE A 210 4.40 19.69 8.86
N ALA A 211 4.36 20.65 9.79
CA ALA A 211 4.09 20.38 11.20
C ALA A 211 2.60 20.16 11.45
N LEU A 212 2.29 19.13 12.24
CA LEU A 212 0.95 18.87 12.76
C LEU A 212 1.07 18.24 14.13
N SER A 213 0.01 18.27 14.93
CA SER A 213 -0.03 17.53 16.19
C SER A 213 -1.27 16.67 16.20
N GLY A 214 -1.08 15.36 16.23
CA GLY A 214 -2.17 14.41 16.35
C GLY A 214 -1.79 13.22 17.20
N ASP A 215 -2.70 12.83 18.09
CA ASP A 215 -2.49 11.77 19.08
C ASP A 215 -3.20 10.49 18.66
N PHE A 216 -2.53 9.35 18.85
CA PHE A 216 -3.08 8.02 18.61
C PHE A 216 -3.10 7.23 19.91
N GLY A 217 -4.30 6.96 20.43
CA GLY A 217 -4.51 6.17 21.65
C GLY A 217 -3.83 6.71 22.92
N GLY A 218 -3.29 7.94 22.91
CA GLY A 218 -2.44 8.47 23.98
C GLY A 218 -1.06 7.82 24.08
N GLU A 219 -0.70 6.96 23.13
CA GLU A 219 0.57 6.21 23.11
C GLU A 219 1.63 6.94 22.28
N THR A 220 1.23 7.44 21.11
CA THR A 220 2.12 8.14 20.19
C THR A 220 1.49 9.42 19.68
N ARG A 221 2.36 10.37 19.35
CA ARG A 221 1.99 11.63 18.73
C ARG A 221 2.70 11.79 17.39
N LEU A 222 1.95 12.09 16.34
CA LEU A 222 2.50 12.52 15.07
C LEU A 222 2.81 14.01 15.14
N LEU A 223 4.07 14.38 14.91
CA LEU A 223 4.59 15.76 14.94
C LEU A 223 4.56 16.43 13.56
N GLY A 224 4.42 15.63 12.50
CA GLY A 224 4.39 16.10 11.13
C GLY A 224 4.95 15.06 10.16
N TYR A 225 5.08 15.49 8.91
CA TYR A 225 5.52 14.61 7.84
C TYR A 225 6.23 15.37 6.71
N THR A 226 6.92 14.60 5.88
CA THR A 226 7.54 15.04 4.63
C THR A 226 7.07 14.14 3.49
N LEU A 227 6.73 14.74 2.35
CA LEU A 227 6.44 14.02 1.11
C LEU A 227 7.67 14.04 0.20
N GLY A 228 8.04 12.89 -0.34
CA GLY A 228 9.12 12.78 -1.33
C GLY A 228 8.79 13.49 -2.66
N SER A 229 7.49 13.63 -2.97
CA SER A 229 6.97 14.44 -4.07
C SER A 229 5.58 14.95 -3.71
N GLN A 230 5.26 16.20 -4.04
CA GLN A 230 3.89 16.73 -3.95
C GLN A 230 3.02 16.26 -5.13
N SER A 231 3.66 15.81 -6.20
CA SER A 231 3.00 15.41 -7.44
C SER A 231 3.51 14.05 -7.94
N PRO A 232 3.24 12.94 -7.22
CA PRO A 232 3.60 11.62 -7.69
C PRO A 232 2.82 11.26 -8.96
N ALA A 233 3.49 10.63 -9.92
CA ALA A 233 2.82 10.14 -11.12
C ALA A 233 2.12 8.81 -10.85
N SER A 234 0.99 8.56 -11.52
CA SER A 234 0.31 7.25 -11.44
C SER A 234 1.24 6.12 -11.92
N GLY A 235 1.35 5.04 -11.15
CA GLY A 235 2.31 3.96 -11.38
C GLY A 235 3.66 4.11 -10.68
N GLN A 236 3.92 5.25 -10.03
CA GLN A 236 5.10 5.47 -9.17
C GLN A 236 4.75 5.31 -7.68
N SER A 237 5.77 5.23 -6.83
CA SER A 237 5.58 5.26 -5.37
C SER A 237 5.74 6.67 -4.80
N LEU A 238 4.91 7.02 -3.82
CA LEU A 238 5.07 8.21 -2.98
C LEU A 238 5.80 7.80 -1.69
N ILE A 239 6.96 8.40 -1.42
CA ILE A 239 7.62 8.27 -0.12
C ILE A 239 6.99 9.26 0.87
N VAL A 240 6.56 8.75 2.02
CA VAL A 240 6.00 9.53 3.12
C VAL A 240 6.85 9.29 4.35
N THR A 241 7.53 10.32 4.83
CA THR A 241 8.32 10.27 6.07
C THR A 241 7.53 10.89 7.20
N LEU A 242 7.21 10.11 8.22
CA LEU A 242 6.42 10.50 9.38
C LEU A 242 7.35 10.74 10.57
N GLN A 243 7.10 11.79 11.35
CA GLN A 243 7.87 12.07 12.56
C GLN A 243 6.99 11.85 13.79
N TRP A 244 7.35 10.84 14.58
CA TRP A 244 6.60 10.41 15.75
C TRP A 244 7.32 10.80 17.04
N GLN A 245 6.54 11.05 18.09
CA GLN A 245 6.99 11.08 19.47
C GLN A 245 6.27 9.98 20.25
N VAL A 246 7.02 9.15 20.96
CA VAL A 246 6.50 8.15 21.87
C VAL A 246 6.10 8.83 23.17
N LEU A 247 4.82 8.78 23.54
CA LEU A 247 4.32 9.28 24.81
C LEU A 247 4.35 8.18 25.87
N THR A 248 3.80 7.02 25.51
CA THR A 248 3.77 5.81 26.33
C THR A 248 4.08 4.60 25.44
N PRO A 249 5.00 3.70 25.85
CA PRO A 249 5.30 2.49 25.09
C PRO A 249 4.03 1.67 24.84
N PRO A 250 3.72 1.35 23.57
CA PRO A 250 2.58 0.50 23.25
C PRO A 250 2.71 -0.90 23.87
N PRO A 251 1.62 -1.49 24.40
CA PRO A 251 1.66 -2.84 24.96
C PRO A 251 1.80 -3.95 23.91
N ASP A 252 1.40 -3.69 22.66
CA ASP A 252 1.37 -4.65 21.56
C ASP A 252 2.01 -4.05 20.30
N PRO A 253 2.33 -4.86 19.27
CA PRO A 253 2.80 -4.37 17.98
C PRO A 253 1.85 -3.33 17.36
N ARG A 254 2.43 -2.42 16.59
CA ARG A 254 1.71 -1.38 15.83
C ARG A 254 2.08 -1.50 14.37
N PHE A 255 1.09 -1.38 13.49
CA PHE A 255 1.28 -1.17 12.06
C PHE A 255 0.78 0.23 11.70
N VAL A 256 1.53 0.90 10.85
CA VAL A 256 1.11 2.16 10.22
C VAL A 256 0.42 1.81 8.92
N TYR A 257 -0.77 2.35 8.70
CA TYR A 257 -1.38 2.38 7.39
C TYR A 257 -1.31 3.78 6.81
N LEU A 258 -1.09 3.84 5.50
CA LEU A 258 -1.25 5.02 4.67
C LEU A 258 -2.33 4.74 3.64
N ARG A 259 -3.22 5.71 3.41
CA ARG A 259 -4.25 5.63 2.37
C ARG A 259 -4.29 6.93 1.59
N LEU A 260 -4.39 6.81 0.28
CA LEU A 260 -4.71 7.91 -0.60
C LEU A 260 -6.20 7.84 -0.90
N VAL A 261 -6.97 8.81 -0.41
CA VAL A 261 -8.43 8.83 -0.52
C VAL A 261 -8.92 10.01 -1.37
N ASP A 262 -9.96 9.80 -2.17
CA ASP A 262 -10.60 10.89 -2.91
C ASP A 262 -11.60 11.68 -2.03
N ASN A 263 -12.30 12.64 -2.63
CA ASN A 263 -13.30 13.45 -1.94
C ASN A 263 -14.60 12.69 -1.61
N GLN A 264 -14.83 11.51 -2.19
CA GLN A 264 -15.91 10.60 -1.79
C GLN A 264 -15.47 9.63 -0.67
N GLY A 265 -14.18 9.61 -0.32
CA GLY A 265 -13.61 8.68 0.66
C GLY A 265 -13.17 7.34 0.07
N ARG A 266 -13.20 7.18 -1.26
CA ARG A 266 -12.72 5.95 -1.91
C ARG A 266 -11.21 5.88 -1.82
N ILE A 267 -10.69 4.69 -1.53
CA ILE A 267 -9.25 4.44 -1.40
C ILE A 267 -8.68 4.12 -2.79
N TRP A 268 -7.70 4.90 -3.22
CA TRP A 268 -7.02 4.76 -4.51
C TRP A 268 -5.64 4.11 -4.40
N ALA A 269 -4.98 4.30 -3.26
CA ALA A 269 -3.72 3.66 -2.91
C ALA A 269 -3.72 3.36 -1.41
N ASN A 270 -3.10 2.26 -1.01
CA ASN A 270 -2.85 1.97 0.40
C ASN A 270 -1.48 1.29 0.59
N ALA A 271 -0.90 1.45 1.77
CA ALA A 271 0.29 0.74 2.19
C ALA A 271 0.24 0.53 3.70
N ASP A 272 0.60 -0.67 4.14
CA ASP A 272 0.56 -1.07 5.53
C ASP A 272 1.94 -1.65 5.90
N SER A 273 2.60 -1.09 6.92
CA SER A 273 3.88 -1.63 7.37
C SER A 273 4.17 -1.33 8.85
N PRO A 274 4.94 -2.18 9.55
CA PRO A 274 5.39 -1.88 10.90
C PRO A 274 6.30 -0.63 10.88
N PRO A 275 6.31 0.19 11.94
CA PRO A 275 7.20 1.33 12.06
C PRO A 275 8.65 0.97 11.77
N VAL A 276 9.33 1.82 11.00
CA VAL A 276 10.72 1.63 10.55
C VAL A 276 10.89 0.28 9.83
N MET A 277 9.86 -0.19 9.13
CA MET A 277 9.82 -1.49 8.46
C MET A 277 10.08 -2.68 9.40
N GLY A 278 9.78 -2.53 10.70
CA GLY A 278 10.02 -3.53 11.74
C GLY A 278 11.48 -3.62 12.18
N LEU A 279 12.35 -2.73 11.70
CA LEU A 279 13.76 -2.64 12.12
C LEU A 279 13.90 -2.00 13.52
N TRP A 280 12.84 -1.31 13.99
CA TRP A 280 12.78 -0.72 15.32
C TRP A 280 11.48 -1.12 16.05
N PRO A 281 11.41 -2.35 16.57
CA PRO A 281 10.20 -2.88 17.21
C PRO A 281 9.80 -2.09 18.46
N VAL A 282 8.51 -2.19 18.82
CA VAL A 282 7.88 -1.40 19.90
C VAL A 282 8.46 -1.66 21.29
N ASP A 283 9.10 -2.81 21.51
CA ASP A 283 9.81 -3.15 22.76
C ASP A 283 11.04 -2.25 23.01
N ARG A 284 11.55 -1.58 21.97
CA ARG A 284 12.64 -0.60 22.07
C ARG A 284 12.15 0.82 22.32
N TRP A 285 10.84 1.05 22.26
CA TRP A 285 10.27 2.38 22.40
C TRP A 285 10.28 2.82 23.86
N GLN A 286 10.69 4.05 24.10
CA GLN A 286 10.74 4.65 25.42
C GLN A 286 9.99 5.98 25.42
N PRO A 287 9.34 6.37 26.52
CA PRO A 287 8.72 7.69 26.63
C PRO A 287 9.71 8.81 26.26
N GLY A 288 9.26 9.75 25.43
CA GLY A 288 10.07 10.86 24.94
C GLY A 288 10.98 10.55 23.75
N MET A 289 11.01 9.30 23.27
CA MET A 289 11.73 8.94 22.06
C MET A 289 11.04 9.53 20.82
N PHE A 290 11.85 10.02 19.88
CA PHE A 290 11.43 10.46 18.56
C PHE A 290 11.79 9.40 17.52
N ILE A 291 10.89 9.18 16.56
CA ILE A 291 11.07 8.18 15.49
C ILE A 291 10.73 8.82 14.14
N GLU A 292 11.69 8.82 13.23
CA GLU A 292 11.51 9.21 11.83
C GLU A 292 11.26 7.98 10.95
N ASP A 293 10.01 7.79 10.58
CA ASP A 293 9.51 6.57 9.97
C ASP A 293 9.13 6.78 8.51
N ALA A 294 9.93 6.22 7.60
CA ALA A 294 9.72 6.34 6.16
C ALA A 294 8.91 5.17 5.60
N HIS A 295 7.84 5.51 4.88
CA HIS A 295 6.92 4.60 4.23
C HIS A 295 6.90 4.82 2.73
N GLU A 296 6.68 3.74 2.01
CA GLU A 296 6.44 3.76 0.57
C GLU A 296 4.96 3.48 0.32
N LEU A 297 4.29 4.40 -0.38
CA LEU A 297 2.91 4.27 -0.81
C LEU A 297 2.87 4.11 -2.34
N PRO A 298 2.72 2.89 -2.87
CA PRO A 298 2.60 2.67 -4.30
C PRO A 298 1.34 3.33 -4.84
N ILE A 299 1.46 4.24 -5.81
CA ILE A 299 0.32 4.86 -6.50
C ILE A 299 0.01 3.99 -7.70
N PRO A 300 -1.14 3.30 -7.75
CA PRO A 300 -1.36 2.33 -8.81
C PRO A 300 -1.42 2.96 -10.20
N ALA A 301 -1.00 2.18 -11.21
CA ALA A 301 -1.07 2.61 -12.60
C ALA A 301 -2.51 2.95 -13.01
N GLY A 302 -2.63 4.03 -13.79
CA GLY A 302 -3.91 4.55 -14.25
C GLY A 302 -4.75 5.26 -13.20
N THR A 303 -4.27 5.43 -11.96
CA THR A 303 -4.94 6.31 -10.98
C THR A 303 -5.23 7.67 -11.65
N PRO A 304 -6.49 8.13 -11.68
CA PRO A 304 -6.85 9.37 -12.34
C PRO A 304 -6.05 10.54 -11.75
N PRO A 305 -5.51 11.45 -12.59
CA PRO A 305 -4.90 12.66 -12.10
C PRO A 305 -5.92 13.50 -11.35
N GLY A 306 -5.46 14.15 -10.29
CA GLY A 306 -6.33 14.92 -9.42
C GLY A 306 -5.79 15.03 -8.00
N ARG A 307 -6.55 15.70 -7.16
CA ARG A 307 -6.19 15.90 -5.76
C ARG A 307 -6.81 14.82 -4.90
N TYR A 308 -5.98 14.21 -4.09
CA TYR A 308 -6.37 13.20 -3.12
C TYR A 308 -5.89 13.61 -1.75
N ARG A 309 -6.52 13.11 -0.69
CA ARG A 309 -6.07 13.33 0.69
C ARG A 309 -5.27 12.12 1.15
N LEU A 310 -4.16 12.38 1.83
CA LEU A 310 -3.38 11.34 2.48
C LEU A 310 -3.92 11.12 3.90
N GLU A 311 -4.36 9.92 4.21
CA GLU A 311 -4.77 9.47 5.55
C GLU A 311 -3.69 8.59 6.15
N VAL A 312 -3.39 8.76 7.43
CA VAL A 312 -2.48 7.91 8.21
C VAL A 312 -3.16 7.41 9.47
N GLY A 313 -2.95 6.14 9.82
CA GLY A 313 -3.37 5.64 11.11
C GLY A 313 -2.51 4.51 11.63
N LEU A 314 -2.76 4.15 12.89
CA LEU A 314 -2.11 3.05 13.59
C LEU A 314 -3.15 1.98 13.91
N TYR A 315 -2.78 0.72 13.77
CA TYR A 315 -3.64 -0.40 14.18
C TYR A 315 -2.82 -1.54 14.78
N ASN A 316 -3.49 -2.37 15.57
CA ASN A 316 -2.93 -3.62 16.06
C ASN A 316 -3.06 -4.68 14.95
N PRO A 317 -1.95 -5.27 14.45
CA PRO A 317 -2.00 -6.22 13.34
C PRO A 317 -2.66 -7.57 13.70
N ASP A 318 -2.69 -7.93 14.99
CA ASP A 318 -3.26 -9.20 15.46
C ASP A 318 -4.80 -9.12 15.58
N THR A 319 -5.32 -7.95 15.98
CA THR A 319 -6.77 -7.74 16.16
C THR A 319 -7.43 -6.98 15.01
N GLY A 320 -6.65 -6.29 14.18
CA GLY A 320 -7.15 -5.36 13.16
C GLY A 320 -7.72 -4.05 13.73
N GLN A 321 -7.67 -3.85 15.05
CA GLN A 321 -8.26 -2.69 15.70
C GLN A 321 -7.42 -1.43 15.44
N THR A 322 -8.04 -0.41 14.86
CA THR A 322 -7.45 0.91 14.67
C THR A 322 -7.41 1.69 15.99
N LEU A 323 -6.33 2.43 16.22
CA LEU A 323 -6.20 3.31 17.38
C LEU A 323 -7.01 4.59 17.14
N ALA A 324 -7.71 5.03 18.18
CA ALA A 324 -8.43 6.30 18.13
C ALA A 324 -7.45 7.46 17.88
N ALA A 325 -7.70 8.22 16.82
CA ALA A 325 -6.91 9.36 16.42
C ALA A 325 -7.59 10.68 16.84
N SER A 326 -6.81 11.67 17.25
CA SER A 326 -7.33 12.98 17.66
C SER A 326 -6.35 14.11 17.36
N GLY A 327 -6.79 15.37 17.45
CA GLY A 327 -5.97 16.56 17.22
C GLY A 327 -5.96 17.08 15.78
N GLN A 328 -6.35 16.26 14.80
CA GLN A 328 -6.57 16.65 13.40
C GLN A 328 -7.89 16.05 12.89
N PRO A 329 -8.42 16.49 11.73
CA PRO A 329 -9.57 15.85 11.09
C PRO A 329 -9.30 14.36 10.85
N VAL A 330 -10.29 13.53 11.18
CA VAL A 330 -10.21 12.07 11.04
C VAL A 330 -10.90 11.64 9.75
N GLY A 331 -10.24 10.79 8.97
CA GLY A 331 -10.77 10.20 7.75
C GLY A 331 -11.74 9.06 8.05
N GLN A 332 -12.45 8.58 7.03
CA GLN A 332 -13.40 7.46 7.19
C GLN A 332 -12.72 6.17 7.67
N GLY A 333 -11.41 6.02 7.44
CA GLY A 333 -10.63 4.89 7.94
C GLY A 333 -10.31 4.93 9.43
N GLY A 334 -10.62 6.03 10.13
CA GLY A 334 -10.32 6.24 11.55
C GLY A 334 -8.95 6.88 11.82
N GLY A 335 -8.20 7.23 10.77
CA GLY A 335 -6.87 7.83 10.85
C GLY A 335 -6.91 9.34 10.66
N LEU A 336 -5.78 10.01 10.91
CA LEU A 336 -5.67 11.45 10.68
C LEU A 336 -5.54 11.75 9.18
N LEU A 337 -6.32 12.71 8.71
CA LEU A 337 -6.11 13.33 7.41
C LEU A 337 -4.92 14.28 7.51
N LEU A 338 -3.92 14.04 6.66
CA LEU A 338 -2.74 14.88 6.51
C LEU A 338 -3.03 16.00 5.50
N GLY A 339 -2.28 16.06 4.40
CA GLY A 339 -2.45 17.04 3.33
C GLY A 339 -2.97 16.45 2.04
N GLU A 340 -3.19 17.32 1.06
CA GLU A 340 -3.51 16.93 -0.31
C GLU A 340 -2.25 16.53 -1.08
N VAL A 341 -2.39 15.52 -1.94
CA VAL A 341 -1.39 15.04 -2.90
C VAL A 341 -2.01 15.15 -4.28
N GLU A 342 -1.31 15.79 -5.22
CA GLU A 342 -1.77 15.95 -6.60
C GLU A 342 -1.20 14.82 -7.47
N VAL A 343 -1.96 13.77 -7.70
CA VAL A 343 -1.53 12.71 -8.62
C VAL A 343 -1.52 13.25 -10.04
N ILE A 344 -0.42 13.03 -10.76
CA ILE A 344 -0.28 13.42 -12.17
C ILE A 344 -0.24 12.19 -13.07
N TRP A 345 -0.55 12.39 -14.35
CA TRP A 345 -0.55 11.30 -15.33
C TRP A 345 0.88 10.83 -15.65
N GLN A 346 1.12 9.52 -15.68
CA GLN A 346 2.32 8.96 -16.29
C GLN A 346 2.06 8.55 -17.74
N SER A 347 2.77 9.16 -18.69
CA SER A 347 2.55 8.93 -20.12
C SER A 347 3.25 7.68 -20.67
N GLN A 348 4.21 7.10 -19.94
CA GLN A 348 5.03 6.00 -20.44
C GLN A 348 5.54 5.09 -19.31
N THR A 349 4.95 3.91 -19.16
CA THR A 349 5.66 2.68 -18.77
C THR A 349 4.76 1.46 -18.93
N GLU A 350 5.37 0.33 -19.30
CA GLU A 350 4.91 -1.03 -18.99
C GLU A 350 4.80 -1.17 -17.46
N THR A 351 3.77 -0.59 -16.86
CA THR A 351 3.54 -0.76 -15.42
C THR A 351 2.67 -2.00 -15.27
N ALA A 352 3.08 -2.92 -14.39
CA ALA A 352 2.35 -4.14 -14.15
C ALA A 352 0.91 -3.81 -13.74
N ILE A 353 -0.06 -4.37 -14.49
CA ILE A 353 -1.47 -4.31 -14.13
C ILE A 353 -1.66 -5.22 -12.91
N ASP A 354 -1.77 -4.60 -11.74
CA ASP A 354 -2.10 -5.28 -10.48
C ASP A 354 -3.61 -5.49 -10.36
N LEU A 355 -4.16 -6.29 -11.27
CA LEU A 355 -5.51 -6.83 -11.22
C LEU A 355 -5.48 -8.32 -11.59
N PRO A 356 -6.38 -9.14 -11.02
CA PRO A 356 -6.35 -10.60 -11.18
C PRO A 356 -6.58 -11.04 -12.63
N ASN A 357 -7.39 -10.31 -13.39
CA ASN A 357 -7.66 -10.60 -14.80
C ASN A 357 -7.08 -9.52 -15.69
N GLN A 358 -6.25 -9.93 -16.65
CA GLN A 358 -5.77 -9.08 -17.73
C GLN A 358 -6.43 -9.52 -19.04
N THR A 359 -6.77 -8.57 -19.89
CA THR A 359 -7.37 -8.80 -21.21
C THR A 359 -6.86 -7.75 -22.19
N ASP A 360 -7.26 -7.82 -23.46
CA ASP A 360 -7.06 -6.76 -24.45
C ASP A 360 -8.34 -6.64 -25.28
N THR A 361 -9.45 -6.43 -24.58
CA THR A 361 -10.78 -6.44 -25.18
C THR A 361 -11.06 -5.06 -25.76
N VAL A 362 -11.18 -4.99 -27.09
CA VAL A 362 -11.60 -3.79 -27.81
C VAL A 362 -13.10 -3.59 -27.63
N LEU A 363 -13.48 -2.60 -26.80
CA LEU A 363 -14.89 -2.24 -26.60
C LEU A 363 -15.34 -1.16 -27.58
N SER A 364 -14.43 -0.27 -27.96
CA SER A 364 -14.65 0.72 -29.02
C SER A 364 -13.38 0.88 -29.85
N SER A 365 -13.49 1.63 -30.94
CA SER A 365 -12.31 2.07 -31.71
C SER A 365 -11.28 2.87 -30.90
N ARG A 366 -11.70 3.44 -29.76
CA ARG A 366 -10.91 4.36 -28.94
C ARG A 366 -10.45 3.75 -27.63
N VAL A 367 -11.13 2.73 -27.10
CA VAL A 367 -10.91 2.24 -25.75
C VAL A 367 -10.88 0.71 -25.71
N HIS A 368 -9.84 0.21 -25.06
CA HIS A 368 -9.68 -1.20 -24.72
C HIS A 368 -9.87 -1.37 -23.22
N LEU A 369 -10.51 -2.46 -22.80
CA LEU A 369 -10.40 -2.96 -21.45
C LEU A 369 -9.16 -3.83 -21.37
N ILE A 370 -8.28 -3.54 -20.40
CA ILE A 370 -7.00 -4.27 -20.25
C ILE A 370 -6.87 -5.01 -18.91
N GLY A 371 -7.73 -4.71 -17.94
CA GLY A 371 -7.80 -5.52 -16.72
C GLY A 371 -9.04 -5.23 -15.88
N TYR A 372 -9.44 -6.21 -15.06
CA TYR A 372 -10.63 -6.12 -14.22
C TYR A 372 -10.57 -7.07 -13.01
N ASP A 373 -11.32 -6.74 -11.96
CA ASP A 373 -11.65 -7.69 -10.88
C ASP A 373 -12.79 -8.62 -11.30
N SER A 374 -12.67 -9.91 -10.96
CA SER A 374 -13.79 -10.84 -11.14
C SER A 374 -14.92 -10.49 -10.17
N PRO A 375 -16.19 -10.50 -10.64
CA PRO A 375 -17.32 -10.46 -9.72
C PRO A 375 -17.31 -11.71 -8.82
N PRO A 376 -17.95 -11.66 -7.64
CA PRO A 376 -18.08 -12.86 -6.81
C PRO A 376 -18.93 -13.92 -7.52
N LEU A 377 -18.66 -15.19 -7.20
CA LEU A 377 -19.41 -16.31 -7.79
C LEU A 377 -20.88 -16.36 -7.32
N GLN A 378 -21.17 -15.76 -6.16
CA GLN A 378 -22.49 -15.70 -5.56
C GLN A 378 -22.72 -14.29 -5.01
N ALA A 379 -23.94 -13.79 -5.15
CA ALA A 379 -24.37 -12.54 -4.54
C ALA A 379 -25.86 -12.61 -4.20
N THR A 380 -26.29 -11.77 -3.27
CA THR A 380 -27.69 -11.60 -2.91
C THR A 380 -28.21 -10.30 -3.51
N THR A 381 -29.50 -10.24 -3.84
CA THR A 381 -30.12 -8.97 -4.26
C THR A 381 -29.90 -7.89 -3.20
N GLY A 382 -29.51 -6.70 -3.65
CA GLY A 382 -29.10 -5.57 -2.82
C GLY A 382 -27.61 -5.52 -2.47
N ASP A 383 -26.82 -6.57 -2.71
CA ASP A 383 -25.39 -6.51 -2.48
C ASP A 383 -24.72 -5.45 -3.36
N LEU A 384 -23.65 -4.84 -2.83
CA LEU A 384 -22.76 -3.95 -3.56
C LEU A 384 -21.53 -4.73 -3.99
N LEU A 385 -21.28 -4.81 -5.29
CA LEU A 385 -20.14 -5.51 -5.88
C LEU A 385 -19.07 -4.49 -6.28
N PRO A 386 -17.97 -4.36 -5.52
CA PRO A 386 -16.88 -3.48 -5.91
C PRO A 386 -16.16 -4.07 -7.13
N VAL A 387 -16.03 -3.28 -8.19
CA VAL A 387 -15.33 -3.66 -9.42
C VAL A 387 -14.33 -2.58 -9.79
N ARG A 388 -13.05 -2.96 -9.86
CA ARG A 388 -12.01 -2.13 -10.46
C ARG A 388 -11.82 -2.53 -11.91
N LEU A 389 -11.72 -1.54 -12.78
CA LEU A 389 -11.50 -1.69 -14.21
C LEU A 389 -10.28 -0.86 -14.61
N ILE A 390 -9.48 -1.40 -15.53
CA ILE A 390 -8.37 -0.70 -16.15
C ILE A 390 -8.61 -0.65 -17.64
N TRP A 391 -8.58 0.57 -18.14
CA TRP A 391 -8.87 0.94 -19.51
C TRP A 391 -7.59 1.45 -20.16
N GLN A 392 -7.50 1.30 -21.48
CA GLN A 392 -6.45 1.90 -22.27
C GLN A 392 -7.04 2.64 -23.48
N ARG A 393 -6.62 3.88 -23.69
CA ARG A 393 -6.93 4.59 -24.93
C ARG A 393 -6.10 4.02 -26.08
N SER A 394 -6.75 3.73 -27.20
CA SER A 394 -6.12 3.23 -28.42
C SER A 394 -4.95 4.10 -28.87
N ASN A 395 -3.93 3.44 -29.41
CA ASN A 395 -2.73 4.06 -29.99
C ASN A 395 -2.88 4.39 -31.47
N THR A 396 -3.99 4.01 -32.11
CA THR A 396 -4.19 4.21 -33.55
C THR A 396 -4.46 5.68 -33.89
N TRP A 397 -3.91 6.09 -35.03
CA TRP A 397 -3.81 7.47 -35.50
C TRP A 397 -5.04 7.90 -36.33
N PHE A 398 -5.97 6.97 -36.55
CA PHE A 398 -7.07 7.10 -37.50
C PHE A 398 -8.40 6.65 -36.89
N GLN A 399 -8.90 7.37 -35.90
CA GLN A 399 -10.31 7.29 -35.52
C GLN A 399 -10.63 8.49 -34.63
N PHE A 400 -11.16 9.54 -35.25
CA PHE A 400 -11.91 10.57 -34.54
C PHE A 400 -13.38 10.21 -34.74
N SER A 401 -13.90 9.40 -33.83
CA SER A 401 -15.34 9.28 -33.66
C SER A 401 -15.79 10.43 -32.76
N ASP A 402 -16.84 11.14 -33.15
CA ASP A 402 -17.47 12.21 -32.34
C ASP A 402 -18.25 11.68 -31.13
N VAL A 403 -18.29 10.34 -30.96
CA VAL A 403 -18.97 9.70 -29.84
C VAL A 403 -18.14 9.91 -28.56
N ALA A 404 -18.73 10.61 -27.60
CA ALA A 404 -18.15 10.87 -26.30
C ALA A 404 -18.45 9.71 -25.34
N GLU A 405 -17.54 8.76 -25.26
CA GLU A 405 -17.59 7.60 -24.36
C GLU A 405 -17.22 8.05 -22.93
N ASN A 406 -18.19 8.44 -22.12
CA ASN A 406 -17.94 9.06 -20.80
C ASN A 406 -18.44 8.23 -19.62
N SER A 407 -19.17 7.16 -19.89
CA SER A 407 -19.73 6.29 -18.85
C SER A 407 -19.50 4.83 -19.19
N VAL A 408 -19.55 4.00 -18.15
CA VAL A 408 -19.56 2.55 -18.22
C VAL A 408 -20.97 2.10 -17.92
N ILE A 409 -21.46 1.13 -18.68
CA ILE A 409 -22.72 0.46 -18.40
C ILE A 409 -22.46 -0.97 -17.95
N PHE A 410 -23.09 -1.35 -16.85
CA PHE A 410 -23.11 -2.70 -16.30
C PHE A 410 -24.48 -3.31 -16.59
N ILE A 411 -24.50 -4.53 -17.11
CA ILE A 411 -25.72 -5.18 -17.58
C ILE A 411 -25.82 -6.56 -16.93
N TRP A 412 -26.89 -6.78 -16.18
CA TRP A 412 -27.28 -8.09 -15.69
C TRP A 412 -28.05 -8.80 -16.80
N SER A 413 -27.45 -9.82 -17.42
CA SER A 413 -28.03 -10.57 -18.52
C SER A 413 -28.37 -12.00 -18.11
N ARG A 414 -29.54 -12.48 -18.52
CA ARG A 414 -29.97 -13.88 -18.37
C ARG A 414 -30.55 -14.37 -19.68
N GLU A 415 -30.08 -15.54 -20.12
CA GLU A 415 -30.51 -16.16 -21.40
C GLU A 415 -30.35 -15.24 -22.62
N GLY A 416 -29.37 -14.32 -22.57
CA GLY A 416 -29.08 -13.37 -23.64
C GLY A 416 -29.93 -12.09 -23.62
N ALA A 417 -30.85 -11.93 -22.67
CA ALA A 417 -31.66 -10.73 -22.51
C ALA A 417 -31.20 -9.89 -21.31
N SER A 418 -31.10 -8.56 -21.52
CA SER A 418 -30.87 -7.59 -20.45
C SER A 418 -32.02 -7.62 -19.45
N GLN A 419 -31.69 -7.76 -18.15
CA GLN A 419 -32.65 -7.81 -17.06
C GLN A 419 -32.60 -6.52 -16.22
N ALA A 420 -31.43 -5.91 -16.12
CA ALA A 420 -31.21 -4.66 -15.44
C ALA A 420 -29.88 -4.03 -15.86
N GLU A 421 -29.81 -2.71 -15.75
CA GLU A 421 -28.67 -1.91 -16.21
C GLU A 421 -28.31 -0.86 -15.15
N GLN A 422 -27.01 -0.63 -14.96
CA GLN A 422 -26.48 0.45 -14.13
C GLN A 422 -25.45 1.22 -14.96
N ILE A 423 -25.53 2.55 -14.95
CA ILE A 423 -24.62 3.41 -15.70
C ILE A 423 -23.86 4.28 -14.71
N ASP A 424 -22.54 4.14 -14.71
CA ASP A 424 -21.63 4.90 -13.85
C ASP A 424 -20.69 5.73 -14.72
N PRO A 425 -20.39 6.98 -14.33
CA PRO A 425 -19.45 7.81 -15.07
C PRO A 425 -18.01 7.26 -14.96
N LEU A 426 -17.23 7.40 -16.03
CA LEU A 426 -15.78 7.27 -15.94
C LEU A 426 -15.22 8.45 -15.12
N PRO A 427 -14.13 8.25 -14.35
CA PRO A 427 -13.57 9.33 -13.55
C PRO A 427 -12.98 10.45 -14.42
N LEU A 428 -12.62 10.16 -15.67
CA LEU A 428 -12.20 11.14 -16.66
C LEU A 428 -12.76 10.80 -18.05
N PRO A 429 -13.25 11.80 -18.82
CA PRO A 429 -13.64 11.62 -20.22
C PRO A 429 -12.50 11.04 -21.07
N VAL A 430 -12.83 10.15 -22.00
CA VAL A 430 -11.84 9.46 -22.86
C VAL A 430 -11.02 10.44 -23.71
N GLU A 431 -11.57 11.60 -24.04
CA GLU A 431 -10.87 12.68 -24.77
C GLU A 431 -9.63 13.18 -24.03
N GLN A 432 -9.68 13.17 -22.69
CA GLN A 432 -8.61 13.67 -21.83
C GLN A 432 -7.48 12.65 -21.65
N TRP A 433 -7.69 11.39 -22.00
CA TRP A 433 -6.66 10.38 -21.84
C TRP A 433 -5.58 10.62 -22.88
N GLY A 434 -4.31 10.67 -22.51
CA GLY A 434 -3.23 10.69 -23.49
C GLY A 434 -3.30 9.49 -24.45
N ARG A 435 -2.62 9.55 -25.60
CA ARG A 435 -2.47 8.36 -26.46
C ARG A 435 -1.84 7.22 -25.68
N GLY A 436 -2.43 6.03 -25.75
CA GLY A 436 -1.97 4.86 -24.97
C GLY A 436 -2.17 5.00 -23.47
N GLY A 437 -2.82 6.08 -23.04
CA GLY A 437 -3.06 6.39 -21.65
C GLY A 437 -3.89 5.30 -21.01
N VAL A 438 -3.47 4.89 -19.81
CA VAL A 438 -4.17 3.92 -18.98
C VAL A 438 -4.99 4.66 -17.92
N LEU A 439 -6.26 4.31 -17.76
CA LEU A 439 -7.12 4.84 -16.71
C LEU A 439 -7.63 3.69 -15.84
N ARG A 440 -7.62 3.88 -14.53
CA ARG A 440 -8.27 3.03 -13.55
C ARG A 440 -9.59 3.68 -13.12
N SER A 441 -10.66 2.89 -13.08
CA SER A 441 -11.94 3.28 -12.49
C SER A 441 -12.37 2.29 -11.42
N GLN A 442 -13.07 2.77 -10.41
CA GLN A 442 -13.66 1.95 -9.34
C GLN A 442 -15.16 2.20 -9.31
N HIS A 443 -15.94 1.12 -9.34
CA HIS A 443 -17.40 1.15 -9.41
C HIS A 443 -17.99 0.23 -8.34
N GLU A 444 -19.16 0.57 -7.83
CA GLU A 444 -19.93 -0.28 -6.92
C GLU A 444 -21.24 -0.68 -7.62
N ILE A 445 -21.28 -1.92 -8.10
CA ILE A 445 -22.41 -2.43 -8.88
C ILE A 445 -23.46 -2.95 -7.90
N ILE A 446 -24.67 -2.41 -7.95
CA ILE A 446 -25.79 -2.92 -7.16
C ILE A 446 -26.31 -4.19 -7.83
N VAL A 447 -26.48 -5.27 -7.06
CA VAL A 447 -27.29 -6.41 -7.48
C VAL A 447 -28.76 -5.99 -7.39
N PRO A 448 -29.49 -5.81 -8.50
CA PRO A 448 -30.79 -5.15 -8.47
C PRO A 448 -31.80 -5.93 -7.60
N PRO A 449 -32.59 -5.24 -6.76
CA PRO A 449 -33.54 -5.89 -5.85
C PRO A 449 -34.64 -6.67 -6.57
N THR A 450 -34.90 -6.36 -7.83
CA THR A 450 -35.95 -6.96 -8.65
C THR A 450 -35.53 -8.25 -9.36
N LEU A 451 -34.26 -8.65 -9.29
CA LEU A 451 -33.81 -9.88 -9.93
C LEU A 451 -34.38 -11.11 -9.23
N SER A 452 -34.87 -12.06 -10.02
CA SER A 452 -35.21 -13.40 -9.55
C SER A 452 -33.95 -14.24 -9.29
N ALA A 453 -34.03 -15.20 -8.39
CA ALA A 453 -32.91 -16.12 -8.15
C ALA A 453 -32.50 -16.87 -9.43
N GLY A 454 -31.19 -17.11 -9.56
CA GLY A 454 -30.58 -17.89 -10.63
C GLY A 454 -29.26 -17.32 -11.13
N GLN A 455 -28.75 -17.90 -12.21
CA GLN A 455 -27.46 -17.52 -12.78
C GLN A 455 -27.59 -16.37 -13.79
N TYR A 456 -26.77 -15.33 -13.61
CA TYR A 456 -26.68 -14.17 -14.49
C TYR A 456 -25.26 -14.00 -15.04
N SER A 457 -25.15 -13.47 -16.25
CA SER A 457 -23.89 -12.95 -16.78
C SER A 457 -23.84 -11.45 -16.52
N LEU A 458 -22.77 -11.00 -15.86
CA LEU A 458 -22.50 -9.58 -15.67
C LEU A 458 -21.67 -9.09 -16.85
N LEU A 459 -22.27 -8.24 -17.69
CA LEU A 459 -21.63 -7.65 -18.85
C LEU A 459 -21.25 -6.19 -18.57
N ILE A 460 -20.22 -5.71 -19.27
CA ILE A 460 -19.81 -4.32 -19.29
C ILE A 460 -19.72 -3.78 -20.71
N GLY A 461 -20.10 -2.53 -20.88
CA GLY A 461 -19.94 -1.79 -22.13
C GLY A 461 -19.56 -0.34 -21.87
N LEU A 462 -19.20 0.36 -22.93
CA LEU A 462 -19.07 1.82 -22.92
C LEU A 462 -20.41 2.44 -23.29
N TYR A 463 -20.73 3.58 -22.70
CA TYR A 463 -21.99 4.29 -22.92
C TYR A 463 -21.71 5.74 -23.34
N ASP A 464 -22.37 6.18 -24.41
CA ASP A 464 -22.16 7.50 -25.01
C ASP A 464 -23.14 8.58 -24.54
N GLY A 465 -24.05 8.23 -23.62
CA GLY A 465 -25.15 9.09 -23.19
C GLY A 465 -26.50 8.69 -23.78
N GLN A 466 -26.52 7.93 -24.87
CA GLN A 466 -27.73 7.47 -25.55
C GLN A 466 -27.81 5.95 -25.71
N GLN A 467 -26.68 5.30 -26.00
CA GLN A 467 -26.62 3.88 -26.29
C GLN A 467 -25.26 3.28 -25.92
N ILE A 468 -25.22 1.95 -25.94
CA ILE A 468 -23.99 1.17 -25.78
C ILE A 468 -23.11 1.34 -27.01
N VAL A 469 -21.82 1.55 -26.79
CA VAL A 469 -20.79 1.60 -27.84
C VAL A 469 -20.13 0.24 -27.96
N GLY A 470 -20.19 -0.34 -29.16
CA GLY A 470 -19.61 -1.64 -29.46
C GLY A 470 -20.35 -2.81 -28.79
N GLU A 471 -19.68 -3.96 -28.71
CA GLU A 471 -20.23 -5.17 -28.10
C GLU A 471 -19.85 -5.24 -26.61
N PRO A 472 -20.80 -5.51 -25.70
CA PRO A 472 -20.49 -5.73 -24.29
C PRO A 472 -19.56 -6.91 -24.05
N PHE A 473 -18.69 -6.78 -23.06
CA PHE A 473 -17.78 -7.82 -22.58
C PHE A 473 -18.31 -8.47 -21.30
N SER A 474 -18.23 -9.80 -21.18
CA SER A 474 -18.65 -10.50 -19.96
C SER A 474 -17.53 -10.50 -18.91
N LEU A 475 -17.80 -9.92 -17.74
CA LEU A 475 -16.93 -9.99 -16.57
C LEU A 475 -16.97 -11.37 -15.89
N GLY A 476 -18.07 -12.10 -16.05
CA GLY A 476 -18.26 -13.44 -15.48
C GLY A 476 -19.71 -13.77 -15.17
N LEU A 477 -19.90 -14.98 -14.65
CA LEU A 477 -21.19 -15.47 -14.16
C LEU A 477 -21.32 -15.24 -12.66
N VAL A 478 -22.51 -14.84 -12.21
CA VAL A 478 -22.86 -14.64 -10.80
C VAL A 478 -24.14 -15.39 -10.52
N GLU A 479 -24.13 -16.25 -9.50
CA GLU A 479 -25.35 -16.87 -8.98
C GLU A 479 -26.03 -15.88 -8.03
N VAL A 480 -27.22 -15.42 -8.40
CA VAL A 480 -28.00 -14.45 -7.61
C VAL A 480 -29.00 -15.19 -6.73
N ALA A 481 -28.94 -14.92 -5.43
CA ALA A 481 -29.95 -15.32 -4.47
C ALA A 481 -30.91 -14.15 -4.19
N THR A 482 -32.20 -14.45 -4.05
CA THR A 482 -33.23 -13.46 -3.71
C THR A 482 -33.86 -13.85 -2.37
N PRO A 483 -33.74 -13.00 -1.32
CA PRO A 483 -34.41 -13.25 -0.05
C PRO A 483 -35.94 -13.26 -0.19
N SER A 484 -36.63 -13.79 0.83
CA SER A 484 -38.08 -13.65 0.91
C SER A 484 -38.48 -12.19 1.13
N HIS A 485 -39.44 -11.72 0.35
CA HIS A 485 -40.00 -10.37 0.45
C HIS A 485 -41.34 -10.38 1.19
N GLU A 486 -41.47 -9.52 2.21
CA GLU A 486 -42.67 -9.39 3.04
C GLU A 486 -43.23 -7.98 2.90
N PHE A 487 -44.53 -7.83 2.66
CA PHE A 487 -45.17 -6.53 2.43
C PHE A 487 -46.24 -6.20 3.47
N ASN A 488 -46.57 -7.18 4.32
CA ASN A 488 -47.57 -7.01 5.36
C ASN A 488 -46.87 -6.77 6.69
N LEU A 489 -47.15 -5.62 7.30
CA LEU A 489 -46.68 -5.33 8.65
C LEU A 489 -47.33 -6.31 9.64
N PRO A 490 -46.55 -7.00 10.49
CA PRO A 490 -47.11 -7.89 11.50
C PRO A 490 -48.07 -7.17 12.45
N SER A 491 -49.16 -7.82 12.86
CA SER A 491 -50.25 -7.17 13.61
C SER A 491 -49.92 -6.79 15.05
N ASP A 492 -48.87 -7.38 15.63
CA ASP A 492 -48.41 -7.16 17.00
C ASP A 492 -47.21 -6.19 17.10
N VAL A 493 -47.04 -5.28 16.13
CA VAL A 493 -46.07 -4.15 16.23
C VAL A 493 -46.73 -2.89 16.80
N PHE A 494 -45.95 -2.04 17.46
CA PHE A 494 -46.37 -0.72 17.90
C PHE A 494 -45.92 0.35 16.89
N PRO A 495 -46.73 1.39 16.63
CA PRO A 495 -46.29 2.56 15.85
C PRO A 495 -45.33 3.42 16.70
N PRO A 496 -44.35 4.10 16.10
CA PRO A 496 -43.46 5.01 16.82
C PRO A 496 -44.20 6.23 17.41
N ASP A 497 -43.66 6.78 18.49
CA ASP A 497 -44.23 7.96 19.19
C ASP A 497 -44.04 9.28 18.42
N GLY A 498 -43.01 9.36 17.57
CA GLY A 498 -42.64 10.56 16.79
C GLY A 498 -42.89 10.42 15.29
N PRO A 499 -42.52 11.44 14.49
CA PRO A 499 -42.50 11.33 13.05
C PRO A 499 -41.59 10.16 12.64
N ASP A 500 -42.08 9.35 11.72
CA ASP A 500 -41.52 8.06 11.32
C ASP A 500 -40.78 8.10 9.98
N GLN A 501 -40.91 9.19 9.22
CA GLN A 501 -40.37 9.31 7.87
C GLN A 501 -39.02 10.06 7.85
N LEU A 502 -37.99 9.38 7.35
CA LEU A 502 -36.67 9.94 7.09
C LEU A 502 -36.53 10.27 5.61
N ALA A 503 -36.09 11.48 5.31
CA ALA A 503 -35.85 11.95 3.95
C ALA A 503 -34.52 11.42 3.41
N VAL A 504 -34.57 10.70 2.29
CA VAL A 504 -33.40 10.23 1.55
C VAL A 504 -33.05 11.19 0.41
N ALA A 505 -34.05 11.50 -0.41
CA ALA A 505 -33.97 12.41 -1.56
C ALA A 505 -35.36 13.06 -1.75
N PRO A 506 -35.53 14.04 -2.67
CA PRO A 506 -36.85 14.57 -2.98
C PRO A 506 -37.83 13.42 -3.31
N GLU A 507 -38.93 13.35 -2.57
CA GLU A 507 -39.99 12.31 -2.70
C GLU A 507 -39.56 10.87 -2.35
N GLN A 508 -38.32 10.64 -1.90
CA GLN A 508 -37.85 9.32 -1.44
C GLN A 508 -37.70 9.30 0.08
N THR A 509 -38.39 8.37 0.74
CA THR A 509 -38.37 8.23 2.20
C THR A 509 -38.10 6.80 2.65
N ILE A 510 -37.54 6.70 3.85
CA ILE A 510 -37.48 5.48 4.64
C ILE A 510 -38.31 5.73 5.90
N ASP A 511 -39.30 4.87 6.12
CA ASP A 511 -40.29 5.00 7.17
C ASP A 511 -40.07 3.90 8.22
N LEU A 512 -40.14 4.26 9.51
CA LEU A 512 -40.24 3.28 10.59
C LEU A 512 -41.70 2.84 10.75
N ALA A 513 -42.09 1.80 10.01
CA ALA A 513 -43.46 1.27 10.01
C ALA A 513 -43.92 0.76 11.39
N GLY A 514 -43.00 0.31 12.24
CA GLY A 514 -43.31 -0.06 13.61
C GLY A 514 -42.12 -0.63 14.37
N TYR A 515 -42.34 -0.98 15.64
CA TYR A 515 -41.33 -1.60 16.48
C TYR A 515 -41.93 -2.59 17.48
N ARG A 516 -41.05 -3.40 18.08
CA ARG A 516 -41.29 -4.21 19.27
C ARG A 516 -40.05 -4.19 20.14
N TYR A 517 -40.22 -4.40 21.43
CA TYR A 517 -39.09 -4.64 22.30
C TYR A 517 -39.43 -5.60 23.42
N SER A 518 -38.40 -6.24 23.96
CA SER A 518 -38.46 -6.97 25.23
C SER A 518 -37.21 -6.69 26.05
N LEU A 519 -37.37 -6.74 27.37
CA LEU A 519 -36.24 -6.72 28.28
C LEU A 519 -35.82 -8.18 28.56
N SER A 520 -34.56 -8.49 28.26
CA SER A 520 -33.99 -9.83 28.41
C SER A 520 -32.74 -9.74 29.27
N GLY A 521 -32.89 -10.02 30.57
CA GLY A 521 -31.80 -9.94 31.54
C GLY A 521 -31.21 -8.53 31.63
N ALA A 522 -29.96 -8.38 31.18
CA ALA A 522 -29.21 -7.11 31.18
C ALA A 522 -29.22 -6.39 29.82
N ALA A 523 -30.23 -6.63 28.97
CA ALA A 523 -30.30 -6.01 27.66
C ALA A 523 -31.73 -5.70 27.21
N LEU A 524 -31.82 -4.73 26.30
CA LEU A 524 -33.01 -4.41 25.53
C LEU A 524 -32.89 -5.07 24.16
N ASP A 525 -33.76 -6.05 23.90
CA ASP A 525 -33.94 -6.67 22.59
C ASP A 525 -34.96 -5.82 21.82
N LEU A 526 -34.51 -5.14 20.77
CA LEU A 526 -35.32 -4.23 19.96
C LEU A 526 -35.49 -4.81 18.56
N GLN A 527 -36.72 -4.83 18.05
CA GLN A 527 -37.01 -5.14 16.66
C GLN A 527 -37.68 -3.94 16.00
N LEU A 528 -37.05 -3.41 14.95
CA LEU A 528 -37.53 -2.32 14.13
C LEU A 528 -38.09 -2.89 12.82
N PHE A 529 -39.17 -2.29 12.31
CA PHE A 529 -39.77 -2.65 11.04
C PHE A 529 -39.69 -1.45 10.11
N TRP A 530 -38.83 -1.55 9.11
CA TRP A 530 -38.58 -0.47 8.16
C TRP A 530 -39.33 -0.69 6.85
N GLN A 531 -39.68 0.41 6.19
CA GLN A 531 -40.29 0.40 4.86
C GLN A 531 -39.72 1.56 4.03
N ALA A 532 -39.38 1.32 2.77
CA ALA A 532 -39.01 2.40 1.84
C ALA A 532 -40.09 2.60 0.78
N ASN A 533 -40.31 3.84 0.35
CA ASN A 533 -41.30 4.15 -0.69
C ASN A 533 -40.73 4.01 -2.12
N ALA A 534 -39.42 3.83 -2.26
CA ALA A 534 -38.69 3.75 -3.52
C ALA A 534 -37.46 2.85 -3.40
N SER A 535 -36.91 2.40 -4.53
CA SER A 535 -35.61 1.71 -4.56
C SER A 535 -34.49 2.67 -4.16
N LEU A 536 -33.57 2.18 -3.33
CA LEU A 536 -32.47 2.96 -2.78
C LEU A 536 -31.14 2.57 -3.43
N ILE A 537 -30.25 3.55 -3.62
CA ILE A 537 -28.92 3.34 -4.22
C ILE A 537 -27.78 3.47 -3.19
N HIS A 538 -28.10 3.84 -1.96
CA HIS A 538 -27.15 3.97 -0.86
C HIS A 538 -27.40 2.89 0.19
N ARG A 539 -26.31 2.34 0.73
CA ARG A 539 -26.36 1.36 1.82
C ARG A 539 -26.25 2.07 3.16
N TYR A 540 -27.37 2.25 3.84
CA TYR A 540 -27.42 2.93 5.14
C TYR A 540 -27.20 1.96 6.30
N LYS A 541 -26.66 2.50 7.40
CA LYS A 541 -26.63 1.84 8.71
C LYS A 541 -27.74 2.38 9.60
N VAL A 542 -28.28 1.52 10.45
CA VAL A 542 -29.26 1.87 11.48
C VAL A 542 -28.52 2.06 12.81
N PHE A 543 -28.79 3.19 13.46
CA PHE A 543 -28.43 3.38 14.86
C PHE A 543 -29.67 3.31 15.73
N ALA A 544 -29.58 2.63 16.87
CA ALA A 544 -30.58 2.65 17.92
C ALA A 544 -29.92 3.12 19.21
N GLN A 545 -30.49 4.10 19.90
CA GLN A 545 -29.91 4.72 21.10
C GLN A 545 -30.94 4.80 22.21
N LEU A 546 -30.55 4.34 23.39
CA LEU A 546 -31.29 4.54 24.62
C LEU A 546 -30.69 5.72 25.38
N LEU A 547 -31.51 6.74 25.64
CA LEU A 547 -31.12 7.98 26.29
C LEU A 547 -31.79 8.15 27.65
N ASP A 548 -31.09 8.72 28.61
CA ASP A 548 -31.68 9.12 29.89
C ASP A 548 -32.49 10.44 29.77
N ALA A 549 -33.07 10.87 30.90
CA ALA A 549 -33.83 12.12 31.00
C ALA A 549 -32.99 13.38 30.68
N SER A 550 -31.66 13.29 30.76
CA SER A 550 -30.72 14.38 30.46
C SER A 550 -30.17 14.32 29.02
N ASN A 551 -30.74 13.49 28.14
CA ASN A 551 -30.23 13.19 26.78
C ASN A 551 -28.85 12.51 26.75
N ARG A 552 -28.41 11.89 27.85
CA ARG A 552 -27.15 11.16 27.85
C ARG A 552 -27.36 9.75 27.30
N LEU A 553 -26.40 9.30 26.50
CA LEU A 553 -26.38 7.95 25.96
C LEU A 553 -26.19 6.93 27.09
N VAL A 554 -27.10 5.97 27.18
CA VAL A 554 -27.09 4.86 28.15
C VAL A 554 -26.64 3.56 27.47
N ALA A 555 -27.25 3.24 26.35
CA ALA A 555 -26.95 2.06 25.54
C ALA A 555 -27.15 2.38 24.06
N GLN A 556 -26.49 1.64 23.17
CA GLN A 556 -26.68 1.78 21.74
C GLN A 556 -26.43 0.48 20.98
N SER A 557 -26.99 0.42 19.78
CA SER A 557 -26.65 -0.54 18.74
C SER A 557 -26.41 0.21 17.43
N ASP A 558 -25.44 -0.26 16.65
CA ASP A 558 -25.12 0.27 15.33
C ASP A 558 -24.85 -0.90 14.38
N SER A 559 -25.69 -1.06 13.36
CA SER A 559 -25.58 -2.18 12.43
C SER A 559 -26.20 -1.86 11.07
N PHE A 560 -25.78 -2.60 10.04
CA PHE A 560 -26.56 -2.66 8.81
C PHE A 560 -27.88 -3.41 9.06
N PRO A 561 -28.97 -3.06 8.35
CA PRO A 561 -30.26 -3.69 8.58
C PRO A 561 -30.21 -5.22 8.45
N ALA A 562 -30.92 -5.90 9.35
CA ALA A 562 -30.95 -7.35 9.51
C ALA A 562 -29.54 -7.95 9.60
N ALA A 563 -28.67 -7.35 10.42
CA ALA A 563 -27.25 -7.72 10.55
C ALA A 563 -26.50 -7.76 9.21
N GLY A 564 -26.89 -6.90 8.26
CA GLY A 564 -26.30 -6.79 6.93
C GLY A 564 -26.87 -7.73 5.88
N GLN A 565 -27.82 -8.61 6.22
CA GLN A 565 -28.45 -9.54 5.28
C GLN A 565 -29.50 -8.86 4.38
N ARG A 566 -30.03 -7.71 4.80
CA ARG A 566 -31.05 -6.94 4.07
C ARG A 566 -30.57 -5.50 3.87
N PRO A 567 -29.49 -5.25 3.10
CA PRO A 567 -29.01 -3.90 2.85
C PRO A 567 -30.11 -3.04 2.21
N THR A 568 -30.14 -1.74 2.49
CA THR A 568 -31.17 -0.81 1.97
C THR A 568 -31.27 -0.78 0.45
N THR A 569 -30.16 -1.03 -0.24
CA THR A 569 -30.07 -1.21 -1.70
C THR A 569 -30.85 -2.41 -2.24
N GLY A 570 -31.18 -3.36 -1.38
CA GLY A 570 -31.97 -4.56 -1.68
C GLY A 570 -33.46 -4.44 -1.37
N TRP A 571 -33.91 -3.30 -0.86
CA TRP A 571 -35.30 -3.13 -0.45
C TRP A 571 -36.18 -2.82 -1.66
N LEU A 572 -37.31 -3.53 -1.76
CA LEU A 572 -38.35 -3.20 -2.74
C LEU A 572 -39.27 -2.09 -2.20
N PRO A 573 -39.85 -1.23 -3.05
CA PRO A 573 -40.85 -0.25 -2.62
C PRO A 573 -42.01 -0.93 -1.89
N GLY A 574 -42.32 -0.46 -0.67
CA GLY A 574 -43.37 -0.99 0.19
C GLY A 574 -42.99 -2.27 0.95
N GLU A 575 -41.79 -2.81 0.77
CA GLU A 575 -41.33 -3.97 1.52
C GLU A 575 -41.09 -3.65 3.01
N ILE A 576 -41.44 -4.60 3.88
CA ILE A 576 -41.22 -4.55 5.32
C ILE A 576 -39.96 -5.32 5.68
N ILE A 577 -39.02 -4.63 6.30
CA ILE A 577 -37.74 -5.18 6.74
C ILE A 577 -37.70 -5.26 8.26
N ALA A 578 -37.73 -6.48 8.78
CA ALA A 578 -37.53 -6.74 10.19
C ALA A 578 -36.04 -6.67 10.54
N ASP A 579 -35.69 -5.77 11.45
CA ASP A 579 -34.32 -5.45 11.83
C ASP A 579 -34.14 -5.58 13.34
N ALA A 580 -33.23 -6.44 13.78
CA ALA A 580 -33.04 -6.77 15.18
C ALA A 580 -31.79 -6.10 15.74
N HIS A 581 -31.95 -5.44 16.88
CA HIS A 581 -30.92 -4.71 17.59
C HIS A 581 -30.84 -5.18 19.05
N TYR A 582 -29.61 -5.39 19.51
CA TYR A 582 -29.31 -5.78 20.89
C TYR A 582 -28.62 -4.61 21.60
N LEU A 583 -29.28 -4.04 22.60
CA LEU A 583 -28.74 -2.90 23.37
C LEU A 583 -28.37 -3.39 24.78
N PRO A 584 -27.08 -3.64 25.07
CA PRO A 584 -26.64 -4.04 26.40
C PRO A 584 -26.83 -2.87 27.38
N LEU A 585 -27.50 -3.12 28.49
CA LEU A 585 -27.81 -2.12 29.50
C LEU A 585 -26.69 -2.07 30.56
N PRO A 586 -26.23 -0.87 30.97
CA PRO A 586 -25.31 -0.74 32.08
C PRO A 586 -25.86 -1.35 33.38
N PRO A 587 -25.00 -1.89 34.27
CA PRO A 587 -25.44 -2.30 35.60
C PRO A 587 -25.90 -1.08 36.41
N HIS A 588 -26.91 -1.27 37.28
CA HIS A 588 -27.45 -0.26 38.21
C HIS A 588 -28.09 0.98 37.56
N LEU A 589 -28.91 0.77 36.53
CA LEU A 589 -29.74 1.85 36.00
C LEU A 589 -30.79 2.31 37.03
N PRO A 590 -31.00 3.63 37.19
CA PRO A 590 -32.08 4.15 38.02
C PRO A 590 -33.45 3.56 37.63
N ALA A 591 -34.04 2.83 38.58
CA ALA A 591 -35.40 2.32 38.47
C ALA A 591 -36.41 3.47 38.31
N ASP A 592 -37.54 3.17 37.66
CA ASP A 592 -38.70 4.06 37.56
C ASP A 592 -38.44 5.42 36.87
N GLN A 593 -37.32 5.56 36.16
CA GLN A 593 -37.04 6.72 35.31
C GLN A 593 -37.40 6.44 33.85
N PRO A 594 -37.94 7.45 33.12
CA PRO A 594 -38.21 7.31 31.69
C PRO A 594 -36.90 7.38 30.89
N TYR A 595 -36.67 6.36 30.08
CA TYR A 595 -35.61 6.33 29.07
C TYR A 595 -36.22 6.50 27.68
N ARG A 596 -35.62 7.36 26.86
CA ARG A 596 -36.08 7.58 25.48
C ARG A 596 -35.30 6.69 24.53
N LEU A 597 -36.03 5.88 23.77
CA LEU A 597 -35.48 5.10 22.68
C LEU A 597 -35.63 5.89 21.39
N ILE A 598 -34.52 6.17 20.72
CA ILE A 598 -34.48 6.83 19.42
C ILE A 598 -33.75 5.95 18.40
N THR A 599 -34.08 6.12 17.13
CA THR A 599 -33.43 5.40 16.04
C THR A 599 -33.31 6.28 14.81
N GLY A 600 -32.42 5.93 13.89
CA GLY A 600 -32.34 6.59 12.59
C GLY A 600 -31.39 5.85 11.67
N LEU A 601 -31.20 6.40 10.48
CA LEU A 601 -30.27 5.88 9.49
C LEU A 601 -29.19 6.90 9.17
N TYR A 602 -28.00 6.42 8.86
CA TYR A 602 -26.90 7.24 8.40
C TYR A 602 -26.11 6.57 7.28
N ASP A 603 -25.54 7.39 6.42
CA ASP A 603 -24.61 6.93 5.39
C ASP A 603 -23.27 6.63 6.06
N PRO A 604 -22.79 5.36 6.06
CA PRO A 604 -21.54 5.00 6.70
C PRO A 604 -20.31 5.61 6.02
N ALA A 605 -20.41 6.00 4.74
CA ALA A 605 -19.31 6.68 4.05
C ALA A 605 -19.18 8.11 4.60
N THR A 606 -20.26 8.89 4.60
CA THR A 606 -20.17 10.31 5.01
C THR A 606 -20.34 10.54 6.51
N GLY A 607 -20.88 9.56 7.25
CA GLY A 607 -21.36 9.73 8.62
C GLY A 607 -22.63 10.59 8.73
N GLN A 608 -23.19 11.03 7.60
CA GLN A 608 -24.35 11.90 7.58
C GLN A 608 -25.61 11.12 7.94
N ARG A 609 -26.32 11.57 8.97
CA ARG A 609 -27.63 11.04 9.37
C ARG A 609 -28.74 11.59 8.47
N LEU A 610 -29.71 10.74 8.15
CA LEU A 610 -30.92 11.15 7.48
C LEU A 610 -31.77 11.99 8.44
N THR A 611 -32.40 13.03 7.91
CA THR A 611 -33.28 13.91 8.69
C THR A 611 -34.74 13.52 8.52
N LEU A 612 -35.55 13.77 9.54
CA LEU A 612 -37.01 13.66 9.44
C LEU A 612 -37.54 14.59 8.34
N THR A 613 -38.52 14.12 7.56
CA THR A 613 -39.09 14.88 6.45
C THR A 613 -39.62 16.24 6.93
N GLY A 614 -39.09 17.33 6.35
CA GLY A 614 -39.49 18.70 6.72
C GLY A 614 -38.92 19.23 8.05
N SER A 615 -37.94 18.54 8.63
CA SER A 615 -37.29 18.90 9.90
C SER A 615 -35.77 18.89 9.80
N THR A 616 -35.08 19.43 10.81
CA THR A 616 -33.62 19.30 10.99
C THR A 616 -33.25 18.20 11.97
N GLU A 617 -34.23 17.56 12.62
CA GLU A 617 -34.02 16.41 13.51
C GLU A 617 -33.59 15.19 12.70
N ASP A 618 -32.65 14.42 13.23
CA ASP A 618 -31.95 13.31 12.56
C ASP A 618 -32.26 11.93 13.17
N ALA A 619 -33.29 11.86 14.01
CA ALA A 619 -33.68 10.65 14.71
C ALA A 619 -35.20 10.59 14.91
N ILE A 620 -35.76 9.41 14.70
CA ILE A 620 -37.13 9.03 15.02
C ILE A 620 -37.20 8.73 16.52
N ARG A 621 -38.18 9.31 17.21
CA ARG A 621 -38.53 8.90 18.57
C ARG A 621 -39.37 7.62 18.50
N VAL A 622 -38.76 6.49 18.87
CA VAL A 622 -39.42 5.18 18.86
C VAL A 622 -40.45 5.13 19.97
N THR A 623 -39.99 5.22 21.23
CA THR A 623 -40.87 5.23 22.40
C THR A 623 -40.15 5.72 23.66
N THR A 624 -40.87 5.75 24.78
CA THR A 624 -40.31 5.93 26.12
C THR A 624 -40.50 4.65 26.91
N ILE A 625 -39.40 4.07 27.41
CA ILE A 625 -39.42 2.85 28.22
C ILE A 625 -39.13 3.19 29.69
N THR A 626 -39.75 2.45 30.59
CA THR A 626 -39.40 2.45 32.02
C THR A 626 -38.71 1.13 32.31
N LEU A 627 -37.53 1.19 32.92
CA LEU A 627 -36.79 -0.01 33.30
C LEU A 627 -37.13 -0.35 34.75
N ASP A 628 -37.61 -1.57 34.97
CA ASP A 628 -37.80 -2.09 36.32
C ASP A 628 -36.42 -2.26 36.96
N GLY A 629 -36.22 -1.72 38.17
CA GLY A 629 -34.94 -1.71 38.89
C GLY A 629 -34.41 -3.06 39.36
N GLY A 630 -34.85 -4.17 38.76
CA GLY A 630 -34.53 -5.52 39.19
C GLY A 630 -33.39 -6.14 38.41
N ASN A 631 -32.18 -6.10 38.99
CA ASN A 631 -31.28 -7.24 39.05
C ASN A 631 -30.19 -6.94 40.10
N GLU A 632 -30.39 -7.51 41.29
CA GLU A 632 -29.29 -7.84 42.22
C GLU A 632 -28.44 -8.99 41.63
#